data_AF-A0A142FPP9-F1
#
_entry.id   AF-A0A142FPP9-F1
#
_cell.length_a   1.000
_cell.length_b   1.000
_cell.length_c   1.000
_cell.angle_alpha   90.00
_cell.angle_beta   90.00
_cell.angle_gamma   90.00
#
_symmetry.space_group_name_H-M   'P 1'
#
loop_
_entity.id
_entity.type
_entity.pdbx_description
1 polymer ?
#
loop_
_entity_poly.entity_id
_entity_poly.type
_entity_poly.pdbx_seq_one_letter_code
_entity_poly.pdbx_strand_id
1 'polypeptide(L)'
;MLRLFVLFASLLSIALISIQTHASNNGTAACETLPEPFRQLATMTLDPAVGNPPQTGLCHRVANAEKHYAKEADDKAIQELEKYIAGVSKRSGKFIGESYAAALISEAERVVSIISGNFEPETLAINGGVFGFNDKAPIGGAIVNVSFIESGSTFTATTDSNGLFSISDLTEAGVYVVDVTTQDGRTGSAQGSLLETENTSSVLVTVDPAGSSAIYGTVYDESGLPAPAALVTAIFPDTDRKYSTISSSDGSFALTNVHGDGTLILVGFKNDTGASGSTTGVLSSYSSQITRNLTITAPQTVNAEFLNSNFENGLEGWSTEGSVTLIDRNLVFTTPDSGN
;
A
#
# COMPACT_ATOMS: atom_id res chain seq x y z
N MET A 1 -49.77 -43.23 -14.88
CA MET A 1 -49.42 -41.81 -14.73
C MET A 1 -48.05 -41.60 -15.35
N LEU A 2 -48.03 -41.08 -16.58
CA LEU A 2 -46.83 -40.89 -17.39
C LEU A 2 -46.31 -39.46 -17.10
N ARG A 3 -45.10 -39.31 -16.54
CA ARG A 3 -44.46 -37.99 -16.36
C ARG A 3 -43.38 -37.83 -17.44
N LEU A 4 -43.62 -36.83 -18.27
CA LEU A 4 -42.80 -36.37 -19.39
C LEU A 4 -41.56 -35.64 -18.85
N PHE A 5 -40.37 -36.15 -19.15
CA PHE A 5 -39.10 -35.44 -18.96
C PHE A 5 -38.86 -34.56 -20.20
N VAL A 6 -38.77 -33.25 -20.00
CA VAL A 6 -38.31 -32.31 -21.04
C VAL A 6 -36.87 -31.91 -20.66
N LEU A 7 -35.90 -32.44 -21.41
CA LEU A 7 -34.52 -31.95 -21.43
C LEU A 7 -34.47 -30.70 -22.33
N PHE A 8 -34.13 -29.55 -21.76
CA PHE A 8 -33.70 -28.39 -22.54
C PHE A 8 -32.17 -28.40 -22.63
N ALA A 9 -31.65 -28.84 -23.77
CA ALA A 9 -30.25 -28.66 -24.12
C ALA A 9 -30.08 -27.27 -24.74
N SER A 10 -29.53 -26.33 -23.98
CA SER A 10 -29.11 -25.03 -24.51
C SER A 10 -27.67 -25.15 -25.01
N LEU A 11 -27.50 -25.18 -26.33
CA LEU A 11 -26.20 -24.97 -26.97
C LEU A 11 -25.81 -23.49 -26.82
N LEU A 12 -24.87 -23.22 -25.92
CA LEU A 12 -24.19 -21.93 -25.86
C LEU A 12 -23.01 -21.96 -26.84
N SER A 13 -23.22 -21.42 -28.04
CA SER A 13 -22.14 -21.12 -28.98
C SER A 13 -21.32 -19.96 -28.45
N ILE A 14 -20.17 -20.25 -27.86
CA ILE A 14 -19.16 -19.24 -27.53
C ILE A 14 -18.56 -18.76 -28.85
N ALA A 15 -18.94 -17.56 -29.28
CA ALA A 15 -18.20 -16.85 -30.32
C ALA A 15 -16.82 -16.49 -29.75
N LEU A 16 -15.78 -17.18 -30.22
CA LEU A 16 -14.40 -16.73 -30.07
C LEU A 16 -14.28 -15.39 -30.79
N ILE A 17 -14.36 -14.30 -30.03
CA ILE A 17 -13.85 -13.00 -30.49
C ILE A 17 -12.34 -13.17 -30.48
N SER A 18 -11.76 -13.38 -31.67
CA SER A 18 -10.32 -13.19 -31.86
C SER A 18 -10.00 -11.76 -31.45
N ILE A 19 -9.37 -11.60 -30.29
CA ILE A 19 -8.64 -10.38 -29.97
C ILE A 19 -7.60 -10.26 -31.08
N GLN A 20 -7.84 -9.32 -32.00
CA GLN A 20 -6.81 -8.92 -32.94
C GLN A 20 -5.66 -8.36 -32.11
N THR A 21 -4.64 -9.18 -31.89
CA THR A 21 -3.30 -8.67 -31.62
C THR A 21 -2.99 -7.73 -32.77
N HIS A 22 -2.87 -6.44 -32.46
CA HIS A 22 -2.29 -5.50 -33.41
C HIS A 22 -0.97 -6.09 -33.85
N ALA A 23 -0.87 -6.42 -35.14
CA ALA A 23 0.36 -6.87 -35.76
C ALA A 23 1.43 -5.83 -35.41
N SER A 24 2.41 -6.26 -34.60
CA SER A 24 3.60 -5.48 -34.26
C SER A 24 4.20 -4.99 -35.57
N ASN A 25 4.12 -3.68 -35.81
CA ASN A 25 4.92 -3.06 -36.85
C ASN A 25 6.37 -3.31 -36.47
N ASN A 26 7.14 -4.00 -37.32
CA ASN A 26 8.54 -4.41 -37.13
C ASN A 26 9.53 -3.33 -36.58
N GLY A 27 9.11 -2.08 -36.42
CA GLY A 27 9.93 -0.98 -35.89
C GLY A 27 10.00 -0.87 -34.36
N THR A 28 9.16 -1.55 -33.58
CA THR A 28 9.19 -1.47 -32.10
C THR A 28 9.74 -2.70 -31.39
N ALA A 29 9.93 -3.82 -32.12
CA ALA A 29 10.43 -5.07 -31.57
C ALA A 29 11.78 -4.94 -30.86
N ALA A 30 12.58 -3.93 -31.23
CA ALA A 30 13.87 -3.65 -30.59
C ALA A 30 13.77 -3.18 -29.12
N CYS A 31 12.58 -2.82 -28.63
CA CYS A 31 12.37 -2.29 -27.27
C CYS A 31 11.50 -3.16 -26.37
N GLU A 32 10.93 -4.25 -26.89
CA GLU A 32 9.97 -5.07 -26.15
C GLU A 32 10.63 -5.83 -24.98
N THR A 33 11.95 -6.05 -25.03
CA THR A 33 12.69 -6.84 -24.02
C THR A 33 14.09 -6.28 -23.73
N LEU A 34 14.20 -5.02 -23.31
CA LEU A 34 15.48 -4.46 -22.87
C LEU A 34 15.78 -4.74 -21.39
N PRO A 35 17.05 -5.05 -21.02
CA PRO A 35 17.46 -5.23 -19.63
C PRO A 35 17.50 -3.91 -18.85
N GLU A 36 17.66 -4.00 -17.52
CA GLU A 36 18.03 -2.85 -16.69
C GLU A 36 19.39 -2.26 -17.14
N PRO A 37 19.58 -0.94 -17.09
CA PRO A 37 18.66 0.09 -16.59
C PRO A 37 17.59 0.59 -17.58
N PHE A 38 17.51 0.04 -18.80
CA PHE A 38 16.71 0.59 -19.92
C PHE A 38 15.24 0.15 -19.94
N ARG A 39 14.89 -0.87 -19.15
CA ARG A 39 13.58 -1.53 -19.20
C ARG A 39 12.41 -0.56 -19.04
N GLN A 40 12.42 0.26 -17.99
CA GLN A 40 11.34 1.20 -17.70
C GLN A 40 11.21 2.29 -18.79
N LEU A 41 12.32 2.87 -19.22
CA LEU A 41 12.34 3.83 -20.34
C LEU A 41 11.75 3.21 -21.63
N ALA A 42 12.07 1.94 -21.91
CA ALA A 42 11.53 1.22 -23.06
C ALA A 42 10.01 1.00 -22.94
N THR A 43 9.53 0.60 -21.77
CA THR A 43 8.09 0.45 -21.48
C THR A 43 7.34 1.76 -21.69
N MET A 44 7.84 2.86 -21.13
CA MET A 44 7.22 4.18 -21.30
C MET A 44 7.27 4.65 -22.76
N THR A 45 8.36 4.36 -23.48
CA THR A 45 8.48 4.70 -24.91
C THR A 45 7.45 3.96 -25.76
N LEU A 46 7.11 2.73 -25.39
CA LEU A 46 6.14 1.90 -26.11
C LEU A 46 4.68 2.19 -25.75
N ASP A 47 4.43 3.12 -24.83
CA ASP A 47 3.09 3.53 -24.47
C ASP A 47 2.35 4.17 -25.67
N PRO A 48 1.09 3.79 -25.95
CA PRO A 48 0.27 4.41 -26.98
C PRO A 48 0.18 5.95 -26.90
N ALA A 49 0.33 6.54 -25.70
CA ALA A 49 0.32 7.99 -25.47
C ALA A 49 1.49 8.74 -26.15
N VAL A 50 2.57 8.04 -26.53
CA VAL A 50 3.71 8.62 -27.27
C VAL A 50 3.37 8.85 -28.76
N GLY A 51 2.34 8.17 -29.26
CA GLY A 51 1.90 8.26 -30.65
C GLY A 51 2.88 7.65 -31.66
N ASN A 52 2.33 7.16 -32.78
CA ASN A 52 3.08 6.68 -33.95
C ASN A 52 2.99 7.77 -35.04
N PRO A 53 4.09 8.31 -35.62
CA PRO A 53 5.46 7.77 -35.75
C PRO A 53 6.56 8.07 -34.71
N PRO A 54 6.37 8.93 -33.67
CA PRO A 54 7.42 9.18 -32.68
C PRO A 54 8.01 7.93 -32.04
N GLN A 55 7.12 6.98 -31.68
CA GLN A 55 7.39 5.75 -30.95
C GLN A 55 8.51 4.91 -31.57
N THR A 56 8.46 4.62 -32.87
CA THR A 56 9.48 3.83 -33.58
C THR A 56 10.87 4.46 -33.51
N GLY A 57 10.94 5.79 -33.74
CA GLY A 57 12.21 6.50 -33.74
C GLY A 57 12.81 6.65 -32.34
N LEU A 58 11.97 6.80 -31.31
CA LEU A 58 12.42 6.85 -29.92
C LEU A 58 12.86 5.46 -29.44
N CYS A 59 12.10 4.42 -29.76
CA CYS A 59 12.45 3.04 -29.45
C CYS A 59 13.83 2.68 -30.02
N HIS A 60 14.10 2.94 -31.30
CA HIS A 60 15.41 2.69 -31.88
C HIS A 60 16.57 3.37 -31.12
N ARG A 61 16.35 4.54 -30.51
CA ARG A 61 17.38 5.21 -29.71
C ARG A 61 17.63 4.49 -28.39
N VAL A 62 16.57 4.09 -27.68
CA VAL A 62 16.69 3.33 -26.42
C VAL A 62 17.41 1.99 -26.67
N ALA A 63 17.03 1.27 -27.73
CA ALA A 63 17.69 0.01 -28.10
C ALA A 63 19.15 0.17 -28.54
N ASN A 64 19.48 1.26 -29.24
CA ASN A 64 20.88 1.55 -29.60
C ASN A 64 21.71 1.95 -28.37
N ALA A 65 21.13 2.70 -27.43
CA ALA A 65 21.79 3.06 -26.18
C ALA A 65 22.15 1.81 -25.38
N GLU A 66 21.20 0.88 -25.21
CA GLU A 66 21.43 -0.42 -24.56
C GLU A 66 22.55 -1.21 -25.24
N LYS A 67 22.50 -1.32 -26.58
CA LYS A 67 23.52 -2.02 -27.35
C LYS A 67 24.92 -1.43 -27.20
N HIS A 68 25.02 -0.12 -26.98
CA HIS A 68 26.29 0.56 -26.71
C HIS A 68 26.76 0.30 -25.28
N TYR A 69 25.85 0.38 -24.31
CA TYR A 69 26.14 0.09 -22.90
C TYR A 69 26.60 -1.36 -22.69
N ALA A 70 25.94 -2.34 -23.31
CA ALA A 70 26.33 -3.75 -23.28
C ALA A 70 27.72 -4.04 -23.89
N LYS A 71 28.31 -3.06 -24.58
CA LYS A 71 29.67 -3.12 -25.14
C LYS A 71 30.65 -2.22 -24.39
N GLU A 72 30.30 -1.77 -23.19
CA GLU A 72 31.11 -0.87 -22.35
C GLU A 72 31.46 0.44 -23.09
N ALA A 73 30.57 0.91 -23.97
CA ALA A 73 30.72 2.14 -24.72
C ALA A 73 29.79 3.24 -24.16
N ASP A 74 29.98 3.57 -22.89
CA ASP A 74 29.09 4.42 -22.08
C ASP A 74 28.85 5.80 -22.71
N ASP A 75 29.89 6.47 -23.21
CA ASP A 75 29.78 7.75 -23.91
C ASP A 75 28.81 7.69 -25.11
N LYS A 76 28.80 6.55 -25.84
CA LYS A 76 27.91 6.36 -26.99
C LYS A 76 26.48 6.03 -26.55
N ALA A 77 26.34 5.30 -25.44
CA ALA A 77 25.04 5.03 -24.85
C ALA A 77 24.38 6.34 -24.38
N ILE A 78 25.13 7.17 -23.66
CA ILE A 78 24.69 8.51 -23.21
C ILE A 78 24.33 9.39 -24.42
N GLN A 79 25.15 9.43 -25.47
CA GLN A 79 24.83 10.20 -26.68
C GLN A 79 23.52 9.77 -27.36
N GLU A 80 23.16 8.48 -27.34
CA GLU A 80 21.87 8.03 -27.87
C GLU A 80 20.70 8.45 -26.97
N LEU A 81 20.89 8.46 -25.64
CA LEU A 81 19.91 8.95 -24.67
C LEU A 81 19.72 10.48 -24.75
N GLU A 82 20.78 11.25 -24.94
CA GLU A 82 20.68 12.70 -25.18
C GLU A 82 19.90 13.01 -26.47
N LYS A 83 20.14 12.24 -27.54
CA LYS A 83 19.36 12.36 -28.78
C LYS A 83 17.90 11.94 -28.57
N TYR A 84 17.64 10.99 -27.67
CA TYR A 84 16.30 10.60 -27.26
C TYR A 84 15.61 11.77 -26.54
N ILE A 85 16.24 12.36 -25.51
CA ILE A 85 15.73 13.52 -24.75
C ILE A 85 15.41 14.71 -25.66
N ALA A 86 16.35 15.06 -26.56
CA ALA A 86 16.13 16.12 -27.55
C ALA A 86 14.98 15.79 -28.51
N GLY A 87 14.83 14.50 -28.86
CA GLY A 87 13.74 13.98 -29.69
C GLY A 87 12.38 14.10 -29.02
N VAL A 88 12.27 13.75 -27.74
CA VAL A 88 11.05 13.89 -26.92
C VAL A 88 10.70 15.37 -26.75
N SER A 89 11.66 16.20 -26.36
CA SER A 89 11.48 17.65 -26.17
C SER A 89 10.92 18.35 -27.41
N LYS A 90 11.44 18.01 -28.60
CA LYS A 90 10.96 18.58 -29.88
C LYS A 90 9.52 18.18 -30.24
N ARG A 91 9.02 17.08 -29.67
CA ARG A 91 7.70 16.50 -29.98
C ARG A 91 6.67 16.75 -28.88
N SER A 92 7.11 17.24 -27.72
CA SER A 92 6.26 17.69 -26.61
C SER A 92 5.22 18.71 -27.08
N GLY A 93 3.99 18.57 -26.60
CA GLY A 93 2.85 19.43 -26.94
C GLY A 93 2.25 19.20 -28.34
N LYS A 94 2.93 18.45 -29.22
CA LYS A 94 2.45 18.17 -30.60
C LYS A 94 2.08 16.71 -30.82
N PHE A 95 2.90 15.79 -30.35
CA PHE A 95 2.69 14.34 -30.51
C PHE A 95 2.75 13.58 -29.19
N ILE A 96 3.37 14.18 -28.17
CA ILE A 96 3.48 13.62 -26.82
C ILE A 96 2.93 14.68 -25.87
N GLY A 97 2.02 14.32 -24.97
CA GLY A 97 1.50 15.24 -23.95
C GLY A 97 2.64 15.79 -23.09
N GLU A 98 2.58 17.07 -22.70
CA GLU A 98 3.71 17.75 -22.03
C GLU A 98 4.14 17.07 -20.73
N SER A 99 3.19 16.65 -19.90
CA SER A 99 3.46 15.89 -18.67
C SER A 99 4.11 14.54 -18.94
N TYR A 100 3.67 13.85 -19.99
CA TYR A 100 4.23 12.56 -20.40
C TYR A 100 5.64 12.72 -20.99
N ALA A 101 5.86 13.77 -21.78
CA ALA A 101 7.17 14.12 -22.30
C ALA A 101 8.16 14.41 -21.16
N ALA A 102 7.73 15.12 -20.12
CA ALA A 102 8.54 15.36 -18.94
C ALA A 102 8.92 14.05 -18.21
N ALA A 103 7.97 13.13 -18.06
CA ALA A 103 8.23 11.81 -17.46
C ALA A 103 9.25 10.98 -18.28
N LEU A 104 9.12 10.96 -19.61
CA LEU A 104 10.07 10.26 -20.49
C LEU A 104 11.48 10.88 -20.44
N ILE A 105 11.58 12.20 -20.32
CA ILE A 105 12.86 12.91 -20.20
C ILE A 105 13.51 12.58 -18.85
N SER A 106 12.74 12.70 -17.77
CA SER A 106 13.21 12.37 -16.41
C SER A 106 13.73 10.93 -16.32
N GLU A 107 13.01 9.97 -16.89
CA GLU A 107 13.44 8.57 -16.90
C GLU A 107 14.70 8.36 -17.77
N ALA A 108 14.84 9.06 -18.91
CA ALA A 108 16.05 8.99 -19.71
C ALA A 108 17.26 9.62 -18.98
N GLU A 109 17.06 10.71 -18.26
CA GLU A 109 18.09 11.34 -17.41
C GLU A 109 18.50 10.42 -16.26
N ARG A 110 17.56 9.69 -15.65
CA ARG A 110 17.84 8.63 -14.66
C ARG A 110 18.79 7.57 -15.23
N VAL A 111 18.50 7.07 -16.42
CA VAL A 111 19.35 6.07 -17.11
C VAL A 111 20.74 6.65 -17.41
N VAL A 112 20.84 7.91 -17.86
CA VAL A 112 22.14 8.59 -18.05
C VAL A 112 22.94 8.68 -16.74
N SER A 113 22.28 9.03 -15.64
CA SER A 113 22.93 9.08 -14.32
C SER A 113 23.47 7.70 -13.91
N ILE A 114 22.75 6.61 -14.20
CA ILE A 114 23.21 5.24 -13.91
C ILE A 114 24.47 4.92 -14.71
N ILE A 115 24.43 5.13 -16.02
CA ILE A 115 25.57 4.83 -16.91
C ILE A 115 26.79 5.67 -16.54
N SER A 116 26.59 6.94 -16.14
CA SER A 116 27.68 7.82 -15.74
C SER A 116 28.21 7.59 -14.32
N GLY A 117 27.62 6.64 -13.56
CA GLY A 117 28.01 6.37 -12.18
C GLY A 117 27.63 7.47 -11.18
N ASN A 118 26.79 8.43 -11.59
CA ASN A 118 26.30 9.52 -10.74
C ASN A 118 24.89 9.26 -10.19
N PHE A 119 24.34 8.08 -10.44
CA PHE A 119 23.08 7.66 -9.85
C PHE A 119 23.32 7.16 -8.43
N GLU A 120 22.99 7.99 -7.46
CA GLU A 120 22.63 7.47 -6.15
C GLU A 120 21.18 7.01 -6.24
N PRO A 121 20.89 5.70 -6.07
CA PRO A 121 19.50 5.27 -6.01
C PRO A 121 18.81 6.10 -4.93
N GLU A 122 17.56 6.50 -5.20
CA GLU A 122 16.71 7.01 -4.15
C GLU A 122 16.49 5.86 -3.17
N THR A 123 17.37 5.75 -2.19
CA THR A 123 17.29 4.71 -1.17
C THR A 123 16.16 5.07 -0.24
N LEU A 124 15.27 4.13 0.01
CA LEU A 124 14.22 4.35 0.98
C LEU A 124 14.86 4.39 2.38
N ALA A 125 14.31 5.23 3.25
CA ALA A 125 14.78 5.35 4.62
C ALA A 125 13.64 5.50 5.62
N ILE A 126 13.84 4.96 6.82
CA ILE A 126 12.96 5.18 7.96
C ILE A 126 13.76 5.94 9.01
N ASN A 127 13.28 7.12 9.36
CA ASN A 127 13.79 7.92 10.45
C ASN A 127 12.82 7.86 11.63
N GLY A 128 13.31 7.98 12.84
CA GLY A 128 12.41 8.04 13.97
C GLY A 128 13.05 8.48 15.26
N GLY A 129 12.21 8.52 16.29
CA GLY A 129 12.63 8.87 17.63
C GLY A 129 11.93 8.04 18.69
N VAL A 130 12.66 7.73 19.76
CA VAL A 130 12.21 6.96 20.92
C VAL A 130 12.22 7.87 22.13
N PHE A 131 11.05 8.03 22.76
CA PHE A 131 10.87 8.92 23.90
C PHE A 131 10.15 8.20 25.05
N GLY A 132 10.43 8.59 26.28
CA GLY A 132 9.69 8.09 27.43
C GLY A 132 8.22 8.49 27.35
N PHE A 133 7.32 7.56 27.70
CA PHE A 133 5.88 7.76 27.57
C PHE A 133 5.39 8.93 28.45
N ASN A 134 5.86 9.02 29.70
CA ASN A 134 5.39 10.02 30.67
C ASN A 134 6.18 11.34 30.62
N ASP A 135 7.51 11.26 30.58
CA ASP A 135 8.39 12.43 30.67
C ASP A 135 8.74 13.03 29.30
N LYS A 136 8.41 12.32 28.21
CA LYS A 136 8.78 12.65 26.82
C LYS A 136 10.30 12.84 26.66
N ALA A 137 11.11 12.29 27.56
CA ALA A 137 12.57 12.41 27.49
C ALA A 137 13.12 11.50 26.38
N PRO A 138 14.13 11.94 25.61
CA PRO A 138 14.75 11.11 24.57
C PRO A 138 15.48 9.91 25.18
N ILE A 139 15.34 8.74 24.56
CA ILE A 139 15.95 7.50 25.06
C ILE A 139 17.05 7.03 24.11
N GLY A 140 18.31 7.26 24.49
CA GLY A 140 19.47 6.76 23.75
C GLY A 140 19.85 5.32 24.09
N GLY A 141 20.43 4.61 23.12
CA GLY A 141 20.84 3.21 23.27
C GLY A 141 19.69 2.20 23.25
N ALA A 142 18.48 2.60 22.84
CA ALA A 142 17.35 1.70 22.66
C ALA A 142 17.52 0.89 21.38
N ILE A 143 17.22 -0.42 21.43
CA ILE A 143 17.21 -1.30 20.27
C ILE A 143 15.85 -1.15 19.59
N VAL A 144 15.88 -0.84 18.29
CA VAL A 144 14.70 -0.62 17.46
C VAL A 144 14.67 -1.69 16.39
N ASN A 145 13.59 -2.48 16.34
CA ASN A 145 13.33 -3.44 15.28
C ASN A 145 12.17 -2.95 14.42
N VAL A 146 12.37 -2.85 13.11
CA VAL A 146 11.36 -2.45 12.14
C VAL A 146 11.04 -3.63 11.25
N SER A 147 9.79 -4.09 11.27
CA SER A 147 9.33 -5.25 10.49
C SER A 147 8.30 -4.81 9.45
N PHE A 148 8.58 -5.07 8.18
CA PHE A 148 7.64 -4.82 7.07
C PHE A 148 6.62 -5.95 6.98
N ILE A 149 5.34 -5.59 6.81
CA ILE A 149 4.23 -6.54 6.83
C ILE A 149 4.23 -7.40 5.56
N GLU A 150 4.44 -6.77 4.41
CA GLU A 150 4.31 -7.41 3.10
C GLU A 150 5.48 -8.34 2.79
N SER A 151 6.72 -7.90 3.05
CA SER A 151 7.92 -8.70 2.79
C SER A 151 8.28 -9.65 3.93
N GLY A 152 7.86 -9.34 5.17
CA GLY A 152 8.31 -10.03 6.37
C GLY A 152 9.74 -9.70 6.78
N SER A 153 10.41 -8.75 6.11
CA SER A 153 11.77 -8.33 6.42
C SER A 153 11.83 -7.56 7.74
N THR A 154 12.87 -7.80 8.54
CA THR A 154 13.14 -7.07 9.79
C THR A 154 14.50 -6.40 9.74
N PHE A 155 14.54 -5.13 10.11
CA PHE A 155 15.74 -4.31 10.19
C PHE A 155 15.95 -3.84 11.64
N THR A 156 17.20 -3.69 12.06
CA THR A 156 17.53 -3.27 13.43
C THR A 156 18.37 -2.00 13.42
N ALA A 157 18.04 -1.07 14.31
CA ALA A 157 18.81 0.14 14.60
C ALA A 157 18.99 0.33 16.11
N THR A 158 19.84 1.28 16.48
CA THR A 158 20.00 1.72 17.87
C THR A 158 19.87 3.24 17.92
N THR A 159 19.17 3.76 18.91
CA THR A 159 19.00 5.21 19.06
C THR A 159 20.27 5.89 19.55
N ASP A 160 20.50 7.11 19.05
CA ASP A 160 21.57 8.01 19.50
C ASP A 160 21.26 8.68 20.85
N SER A 161 22.14 9.55 21.34
CA SER A 161 21.94 10.26 22.61
C SER A 161 20.73 11.21 22.64
N ASN A 162 20.19 11.57 21.46
CA ASN A 162 18.99 12.38 21.31
C ASN A 162 17.73 11.52 21.14
N GLY A 163 17.85 10.19 21.28
CA GLY A 163 16.76 9.24 21.11
C GLY A 163 16.38 9.02 19.65
N LEU A 164 17.20 9.46 18.69
CA LEU A 164 16.89 9.37 17.26
C LEU A 164 17.52 8.12 16.64
N PHE A 165 16.86 7.53 15.65
CA PHE A 165 17.41 6.44 14.84
C PHE A 165 17.14 6.68 13.36
N SER A 166 17.94 6.02 12.51
CA SER A 166 17.76 5.99 11.07
C SER A 166 18.10 4.61 10.53
N ILE A 167 17.31 4.14 9.57
CA ILE A 167 17.56 2.95 8.76
C ILE A 167 17.53 3.41 7.32
N SER A 168 18.67 3.36 6.64
CA SER A 168 18.84 3.75 5.24
C SER A 168 18.95 2.52 4.33
N ASP A 169 19.08 2.76 3.02
CA ASP A 169 19.36 1.73 2.03
C ASP A 169 18.28 0.63 1.98
N LEU A 170 17.04 0.99 2.35
CA LEU A 170 15.91 0.09 2.27
C LEU A 170 15.53 -0.10 0.81
N THR A 171 15.41 -1.37 0.41
CA THR A 171 14.99 -1.78 -0.93
C THR A 171 13.50 -2.08 -1.03
N GLU A 172 12.79 -1.97 0.10
CA GLU A 172 11.39 -2.37 0.25
C GLU A 172 10.56 -1.20 0.79
N ALA A 173 9.41 -0.97 0.18
CA ALA A 173 8.35 -0.08 0.63
C ALA A 173 7.21 -0.92 1.23
N GLY A 174 6.36 -0.31 2.05
CA GLY A 174 5.22 -1.00 2.66
C GLY A 174 4.85 -0.46 4.03
N VAL A 175 3.87 -1.12 4.64
CA VAL A 175 3.49 -0.85 6.03
C VAL A 175 4.45 -1.59 6.94
N TYR A 176 4.88 -0.95 8.02
CA TYR A 176 5.82 -1.53 8.97
C TYR A 176 5.36 -1.33 10.41
N VAL A 177 5.79 -2.25 11.27
CA VAL A 177 5.68 -2.16 12.73
C VAL A 177 7.07 -1.93 13.31
N VAL A 178 7.17 -1.04 14.29
CA VAL A 178 8.39 -0.74 15.03
C VAL A 178 8.24 -1.26 16.45
N ASP A 179 9.13 -2.13 16.88
CA ASP A 179 9.23 -2.61 18.26
C ASP A 179 10.52 -2.09 18.89
N VAL A 180 10.41 -1.55 20.11
CA VAL A 180 11.54 -0.96 20.82
C VAL A 180 11.73 -1.61 22.16
N THR A 181 12.98 -1.93 22.48
CA THR A 181 13.40 -2.37 23.82
C THR A 181 14.58 -1.54 24.29
N THR A 182 14.48 -1.00 25.50
CA THR A 182 15.54 -0.21 26.12
C THR A 182 16.40 -1.07 27.05
N GLN A 183 17.60 -0.60 27.40
CA GLN A 183 18.48 -1.31 28.33
C GLN A 183 17.88 -1.46 29.74
N ASP A 184 17.01 -0.53 30.15
CA ASP A 184 16.29 -0.57 31.44
C ASP A 184 14.99 -1.41 31.39
N GLY A 185 14.72 -2.11 30.27
CA GLY A 185 13.60 -3.04 30.14
C GLY A 185 12.25 -2.41 29.83
N ARG A 186 12.24 -1.13 29.43
CA ARG A 186 11.04 -0.49 28.87
C ARG A 186 10.80 -0.97 27.45
N THR A 187 9.54 -1.00 27.08
CA THR A 187 9.09 -1.47 25.77
C THR A 187 8.11 -0.48 25.15
N GLY A 188 8.03 -0.46 23.83
CA GLY A 188 7.06 0.33 23.09
C GLY A 188 6.93 -0.21 21.68
N SER A 189 5.79 0.08 21.03
CA SER A 189 5.62 -0.22 19.61
C SER A 189 4.90 0.92 18.91
N ALA A 190 5.12 1.03 17.60
CA ALA A 190 4.44 1.95 16.72
C ALA A 190 4.25 1.31 15.34
N GLN A 191 3.53 1.98 14.47
CA GLN A 191 3.35 1.58 13.08
C GLN A 191 3.61 2.79 12.17
N GLY A 192 4.02 2.52 10.94
CA GLY A 192 4.19 3.53 9.90
C GLY A 192 4.06 2.92 8.50
N SER A 193 4.22 3.76 7.49
CA SER A 193 4.25 3.34 6.09
C SER A 193 5.37 4.06 5.37
N LEU A 194 6.06 3.34 4.50
CA LEU A 194 7.06 3.87 3.57
C LEU A 194 6.51 3.64 2.17
N LEU A 195 6.14 4.71 1.47
CA LEU A 195 5.57 4.62 0.13
C LEU A 195 6.69 4.63 -0.90
N GLU A 196 6.53 3.93 -2.03
CA GLU A 196 7.52 3.97 -3.12
C GLU A 196 7.74 5.38 -3.68
N THR A 197 6.72 6.24 -3.56
CA THR A 197 6.79 7.65 -3.97
C THR A 197 7.43 8.55 -2.91
N GLU A 198 7.74 8.00 -1.73
CA GLU A 198 8.33 8.72 -0.61
C GLU A 198 9.65 8.06 -0.22
N ASN A 199 10.76 8.73 -0.47
CA ASN A 199 12.08 8.17 -0.15
C ASN A 199 12.35 8.09 1.36
N THR A 200 11.50 8.70 2.18
CA THR A 200 11.67 8.75 3.63
C THR A 200 10.34 8.65 4.36
N SER A 201 10.30 7.82 5.40
CA SER A 201 9.20 7.76 6.38
C SER A 201 9.71 8.19 7.76
N SER A 202 8.80 8.72 8.59
CA SER A 202 9.11 9.14 9.96
C SER A 202 8.18 8.49 10.97
N VAL A 203 8.73 7.99 12.08
CA VAL A 203 7.95 7.31 13.12
C VAL A 203 8.39 7.72 14.53
N LEU A 204 7.41 7.92 15.41
CA LEU A 204 7.64 8.21 16.81
C LEU A 204 7.22 7.02 17.65
N VAL A 205 8.13 6.52 18.50
CA VAL A 205 7.83 5.46 19.46
C VAL A 205 7.93 6.02 20.86
N THR A 206 6.91 5.75 21.67
CA THR A 206 6.95 6.02 23.11
C THR A 206 7.14 4.74 23.90
N VAL A 207 8.06 4.75 24.86
CA VAL A 207 8.40 3.58 25.69
C VAL A 207 8.02 3.80 27.15
N ASP A 208 7.55 2.75 27.80
CA ASP A 208 7.14 2.71 29.20
C ASP A 208 7.63 1.40 29.83
N PRO A 209 7.70 1.23 31.17
CA PRO A 209 8.02 -0.07 31.76
C PRO A 209 7.16 -1.16 31.16
N ALA A 210 7.74 -2.34 30.91
CA ALA A 210 6.99 -3.47 30.39
C ALA A 210 5.77 -3.74 31.30
N GLY A 211 4.58 -3.82 30.69
CA GLY A 211 3.38 -4.24 31.40
C GLY A 211 3.44 -5.74 31.75
N SER A 212 2.52 -6.19 32.59
CA SER A 212 2.45 -7.60 33.02
C SER A 212 1.35 -8.39 32.34
N SER A 213 0.65 -7.79 31.38
CA SER A 213 -0.51 -8.37 30.72
C SER A 213 -0.22 -8.81 29.28
N ALA A 214 -1.12 -9.61 28.72
CA ALA A 214 -1.04 -10.08 27.34
C ALA A 214 -2.43 -10.18 26.67
N ILE A 215 -2.46 -9.97 25.36
CA ILE A 215 -3.62 -10.14 24.50
C ILE A 215 -3.25 -11.17 23.44
N TYR A 216 -4.03 -12.23 23.34
CA TYR A 216 -3.87 -13.27 22.31
C TYR A 216 -5.11 -13.32 21.42
N GLY A 217 -4.97 -13.88 20.24
CA GLY A 217 -6.12 -14.20 19.40
C GLY A 217 -5.74 -14.65 18.02
N THR A 218 -6.76 -14.81 17.19
CA THR A 218 -6.63 -15.10 15.76
C THR A 218 -7.42 -14.07 14.97
N VAL A 219 -6.83 -13.57 13.89
CA VAL A 219 -7.51 -12.75 12.89
C VAL A 219 -8.11 -13.66 11.83
N TYR A 220 -9.38 -13.47 11.51
CA TYR A 220 -10.11 -14.18 10.47
C TYR A 220 -10.62 -13.20 9.41
N ASP A 221 -10.70 -13.65 8.17
CA ASP A 221 -11.41 -12.94 7.11
C ASP A 221 -12.94 -13.14 7.19
N GLU A 222 -13.68 -12.54 6.26
CA GLU A 222 -15.14 -12.66 6.16
C GLU A 222 -15.63 -14.09 5.88
N SER A 223 -14.76 -14.95 5.34
CA SER A 223 -15.05 -16.37 5.08
C SER A 223 -14.74 -17.25 6.30
N GLY A 224 -14.24 -16.67 7.39
CA GLY A 224 -13.83 -17.37 8.60
C GLY A 224 -12.49 -18.10 8.47
N LEU A 225 -11.70 -17.81 7.43
CA LEU A 225 -10.36 -18.35 7.27
C LEU A 225 -9.33 -17.46 8.01
N PRO A 226 -8.23 -18.02 8.53
CA PRO A 226 -7.22 -17.19 9.18
C PRO A 226 -6.60 -16.18 8.22
N ALA A 227 -6.44 -14.95 8.69
CA ALA A 227 -5.89 -13.83 7.92
C ALA A 227 -4.44 -13.54 8.37
N PRO A 228 -3.43 -14.07 7.66
CA PRO A 228 -2.03 -13.77 7.95
C PRO A 228 -1.64 -12.36 7.48
N ALA A 229 -0.55 -11.85 8.06
CA ALA A 229 0.00 -10.53 7.76
C ALA A 229 -1.03 -9.39 7.93
N ALA A 230 -1.92 -9.55 8.90
CA ALA A 230 -2.82 -8.49 9.34
C ALA A 230 -2.15 -7.71 10.47
N LEU A 231 -2.14 -6.39 10.35
CA LEU A 231 -1.76 -5.48 11.42
C LEU A 231 -2.81 -5.54 12.52
N VAL A 232 -2.39 -5.81 13.74
CA VAL A 232 -3.25 -5.83 14.93
C VAL A 232 -2.79 -4.76 15.89
N THR A 233 -3.67 -3.82 16.21
CA THR A 233 -3.39 -2.69 17.10
C THR A 233 -4.36 -2.67 18.28
N ALA A 234 -3.84 -2.79 19.49
CA ALA A 234 -4.58 -2.55 20.72
C ALA A 234 -4.43 -1.09 21.14
N ILE A 235 -5.55 -0.42 21.37
CA ILE A 235 -5.64 0.98 21.79
C ILE A 235 -6.29 1.02 23.16
N PHE A 236 -5.66 1.66 24.13
CA PHE A 236 -6.19 1.89 25.47
C PHE A 236 -6.63 3.35 25.60
N PRO A 237 -7.91 3.69 25.35
CA PRO A 237 -8.36 5.08 25.23
C PRO A 237 -8.10 5.90 26.51
N ASP A 238 -8.18 5.25 27.66
CA ASP A 238 -8.01 5.88 28.98
C ASP A 238 -6.58 6.38 29.22
N THR A 239 -5.59 5.78 28.56
CA THR A 239 -4.17 6.08 28.76
C THR A 239 -3.47 6.52 27.48
N ASP A 240 -4.13 6.49 26.33
CA ASP A 240 -3.56 6.69 24.99
C ASP A 240 -2.40 5.74 24.64
N ARG A 241 -2.25 4.63 25.38
CA ARG A 241 -1.27 3.60 25.04
C ARG A 241 -1.74 2.80 23.83
N LYS A 242 -0.78 2.47 22.97
CA LYS A 242 -0.99 1.66 21.76
C LYS A 242 0.06 0.56 21.69
N TYR A 243 -0.38 -0.61 21.25
CA TYR A 243 0.49 -1.75 21.01
C TYR A 243 0.13 -2.35 19.66
N SER A 244 1.13 -2.61 18.83
CA SER A 244 0.92 -3.16 17.49
C SER A 244 1.72 -4.44 17.29
N THR A 245 1.17 -5.35 16.51
CA THR A 245 1.85 -6.58 16.08
C THR A 245 1.28 -7.03 14.73
N ILE A 246 1.85 -8.08 14.16
CA ILE A 246 1.45 -8.64 12.87
C ILE A 246 0.97 -10.08 13.12
N SER A 247 -0.16 -10.46 12.53
CA SER A 247 -0.63 -11.85 12.59
C SER A 247 0.29 -12.80 11.81
N SER A 248 0.54 -13.96 12.39
CA SER A 248 1.35 -15.02 11.81
C SER A 248 0.64 -15.72 10.65
N SER A 249 1.33 -16.66 9.98
CA SER A 249 0.80 -17.41 8.84
C SER A 249 -0.51 -18.16 9.11
N ASP A 250 -0.78 -18.49 10.37
CA ASP A 250 -2.01 -19.14 10.85
C ASP A 250 -3.05 -18.14 11.39
N GLY A 251 -2.85 -16.85 11.14
CA GLY A 251 -3.68 -15.74 11.62
C GLY A 251 -3.52 -15.44 13.12
N SER A 252 -2.72 -16.19 13.87
CA SER A 252 -2.53 -15.94 15.30
C SER A 252 -1.72 -14.66 15.56
N PHE A 253 -2.02 -13.97 16.65
CA PHE A 253 -1.24 -12.82 17.11
C PHE A 253 -1.06 -12.84 18.63
N ALA A 254 0.00 -12.18 19.11
CA ALA A 254 0.25 -12.00 20.53
C ALA A 254 0.82 -10.61 20.80
N LEU A 255 0.11 -9.83 21.63
CA LEU A 255 0.61 -8.60 22.21
C LEU A 255 1.01 -8.91 23.65
N THR A 256 2.30 -8.96 23.93
CA THR A 256 2.84 -9.24 25.27
C THR A 256 3.37 -7.96 25.92
N ASN A 257 3.59 -8.00 27.23
CA ASN A 257 4.07 -6.86 28.01
C ASN A 257 3.16 -5.62 27.91
N VAL A 258 1.87 -5.83 27.71
CA VAL A 258 0.90 -4.73 27.66
C VAL A 258 0.49 -4.33 29.06
N HIS A 259 0.20 -3.04 29.25
CA HIS A 259 -0.37 -2.54 30.50
C HIS A 259 -1.83 -2.99 30.60
N GLY A 260 -2.20 -3.50 31.77
CA GLY A 260 -3.49 -4.14 32.01
C GLY A 260 -4.49 -3.22 32.67
N ASP A 261 -4.55 -1.96 32.23
CA ASP A 261 -5.07 -0.87 33.07
C ASP A 261 -6.39 -0.30 32.54
N GLY A 262 -7.25 -1.12 31.93
CA GLY A 262 -8.59 -0.68 31.56
C GLY A 262 -9.16 -1.26 30.28
N THR A 263 -10.01 -0.45 29.67
CA THR A 263 -10.70 -0.81 28.43
C THR A 263 -9.75 -0.72 27.25
N LEU A 264 -9.91 -1.65 26.30
CA LEU A 264 -9.15 -1.63 25.06
C LEU A 264 -10.06 -1.82 23.86
N ILE A 265 -9.64 -1.20 22.77
CA ILE A 265 -10.16 -1.42 21.43
C ILE A 265 -9.06 -2.16 20.67
N LEU A 266 -9.37 -3.34 20.16
CA LEU A 266 -8.48 -4.11 19.33
C LEU A 266 -8.92 -3.94 17.88
N VAL A 267 -8.04 -3.45 17.02
CA VAL A 267 -8.29 -3.20 15.60
C VAL A 267 -7.42 -4.12 14.76
N GLY A 268 -8.01 -4.75 13.76
CA GLY A 268 -7.29 -5.51 12.73
C GLY A 268 -7.37 -4.80 11.39
N PHE A 269 -6.27 -4.78 10.65
CA PHE A 269 -6.20 -4.22 9.31
C PHE A 269 -5.30 -5.08 8.41
N LYS A 270 -5.76 -5.40 7.20
CA LYS A 270 -5.00 -6.15 6.21
C LYS A 270 -4.72 -5.27 5.00
N ASN A 271 -3.45 -4.95 4.78
CA ASN A 271 -3.06 -3.88 3.86
C ASN A 271 -3.35 -4.21 2.38
N ASP A 272 -3.15 -5.46 1.96
CA ASP A 272 -3.36 -5.91 0.57
C ASP A 272 -4.81 -5.78 0.07
N THR A 273 -5.78 -5.87 0.99
CA THR A 273 -7.23 -5.93 0.70
C THR A 273 -7.97 -4.72 1.26
N GLY A 274 -7.31 -3.92 2.09
CA GLY A 274 -7.95 -2.88 2.90
C GLY A 274 -8.92 -3.42 3.94
N ALA A 275 -8.95 -4.74 4.18
CA ALA A 275 -9.89 -5.36 5.09
C ALA A 275 -9.64 -4.89 6.53
N SER A 276 -10.71 -4.55 7.23
CA SER A 276 -10.61 -4.03 8.59
C SER A 276 -11.70 -4.56 9.50
N GLY A 277 -11.46 -4.49 10.80
CA GLY A 277 -12.40 -4.94 11.82
C GLY A 277 -11.95 -4.49 13.20
N SER A 278 -12.86 -4.50 14.17
CA SER A 278 -12.52 -4.18 15.55
C SER A 278 -13.34 -4.97 16.56
N THR A 279 -12.77 -5.15 17.74
CA THR A 279 -13.45 -5.70 18.90
C THR A 279 -13.00 -4.97 20.15
N THR A 280 -13.68 -5.19 21.27
CA THR A 280 -13.34 -4.54 22.55
C THR A 280 -13.00 -5.57 23.61
N GLY A 281 -12.24 -5.13 24.60
CA GLY A 281 -11.84 -5.95 25.73
C GLY A 281 -11.60 -5.10 26.98
N VAL A 282 -11.34 -5.81 28.07
CA VAL A 282 -10.88 -5.21 29.32
C VAL A 282 -9.70 -6.04 29.79
N LEU A 283 -8.58 -5.38 30.03
CA LEU A 283 -7.50 -5.93 30.82
C LEU A 283 -7.53 -5.27 32.20
N SER A 284 -7.34 -6.08 33.22
CA SER A 284 -7.29 -5.61 34.61
C SER A 284 -6.26 -6.43 35.38
N SER A 285 -5.91 -6.01 36.59
CA SER A 285 -5.09 -6.81 37.51
C SER A 285 -5.63 -8.21 37.78
N TYR A 286 -6.94 -8.45 37.60
CA TYR A 286 -7.59 -9.76 37.79
C TYR A 286 -7.69 -10.58 36.50
N SER A 287 -7.53 -9.92 35.36
CA SER A 287 -7.59 -10.52 34.02
C SER A 287 -6.43 -9.97 33.21
N SER A 288 -5.21 -10.36 33.59
CA SER A 288 -3.98 -9.93 32.94
C SER A 288 -3.75 -10.62 31.60
N GLN A 289 -4.56 -11.61 31.24
CA GLN A 289 -4.50 -12.26 29.94
C GLN A 289 -5.91 -12.40 29.37
N ILE A 290 -6.09 -12.00 28.12
CA ILE A 290 -7.34 -12.21 27.40
C ILE A 290 -7.08 -12.82 26.03
N THR A 291 -8.04 -13.63 25.57
CA THR A 291 -8.11 -14.07 24.18
C THR A 291 -9.24 -13.34 23.47
N ARG A 292 -8.93 -12.65 22.37
CA ARG A 292 -9.89 -11.91 21.55
C ARG A 292 -9.58 -12.13 20.07
N ASN A 293 -10.48 -12.81 19.38
CA ASN A 293 -10.39 -12.98 17.94
C ASN A 293 -10.93 -11.75 17.23
N LEU A 294 -10.39 -11.48 16.05
CA LEU A 294 -10.83 -10.42 15.15
C LEU A 294 -11.41 -11.04 13.89
N THR A 295 -12.49 -10.48 13.38
CA THR A 295 -12.94 -10.73 12.01
C THR A 295 -12.77 -9.42 11.24
N ILE A 296 -12.06 -9.47 10.12
CA ILE A 296 -11.84 -8.33 9.24
C ILE A 296 -12.60 -8.54 7.93
N THR A 297 -13.16 -7.46 7.39
CA THR A 297 -13.98 -7.49 6.18
C THR A 297 -13.41 -6.52 5.17
N ALA A 298 -13.23 -6.97 3.94
CA ALA A 298 -12.80 -6.10 2.85
C ALA A 298 -13.89 -5.07 2.56
N PRO A 299 -13.53 -3.78 2.38
CA PRO A 299 -14.51 -2.79 1.96
C PRO A 299 -15.09 -3.20 0.61
N GLN A 300 -16.41 -3.23 0.52
CA GLN A 300 -17.09 -3.40 -0.77
C GLN A 300 -16.89 -2.12 -1.59
N THR A 301 -16.67 -2.27 -2.90
CA THR A 301 -16.64 -1.13 -3.81
C THR A 301 -17.99 -0.41 -3.73
N VAL A 302 -17.99 0.85 -3.29
CA VAL A 302 -19.17 1.70 -3.43
C VAL A 302 -19.38 1.88 -4.93
N ASN A 303 -20.50 1.37 -5.47
CA ASN A 303 -20.83 1.56 -6.87
C ASN A 303 -20.73 3.05 -7.22
N ALA A 304 -19.96 3.37 -8.28
CA ALA A 304 -19.72 4.74 -8.71
C ALA A 304 -21.02 5.49 -9.08
N GLU A 305 -22.08 4.74 -9.34
CA GLU A 305 -23.42 5.25 -9.60
C GLU A 305 -24.38 4.68 -8.54
N PHE A 306 -24.93 5.56 -7.70
CA PHE A 306 -26.15 5.25 -6.97
C PHE A 306 -27.27 5.07 -8.00
N LEU A 307 -27.50 3.85 -8.45
CA LEU A 307 -28.68 3.53 -9.24
C LEU A 307 -29.92 3.86 -8.39
N ASN A 308 -30.87 4.60 -8.96
CA ASN A 308 -32.12 4.96 -8.28
C ASN A 308 -31.91 5.79 -6.99
N SER A 309 -30.97 6.75 -7.01
CA SER A 309 -30.67 7.65 -5.88
C SER A 309 -31.84 8.53 -5.42
N ASN A 310 -32.85 8.70 -6.27
CA ASN A 310 -34.06 9.46 -6.01
C ASN A 310 -35.26 8.59 -5.60
N PHE A 311 -35.08 7.27 -5.52
CA PHE A 311 -36.14 6.29 -5.21
C PHE A 311 -37.34 6.34 -6.15
N GLU A 312 -37.22 6.91 -7.37
CA GLU A 312 -38.32 6.96 -8.35
C GLU A 312 -38.78 5.55 -8.75
N ASN A 313 -37.88 4.57 -8.69
CA ASN A 313 -38.16 3.16 -8.94
C ASN A 313 -38.22 2.33 -7.64
N GLY A 314 -38.55 2.94 -6.50
CA GLY A 314 -38.63 2.27 -5.21
C GLY A 314 -37.27 1.84 -4.67
N LEU A 315 -37.14 0.59 -4.20
CA LEU A 315 -35.88 0.02 -3.67
C LEU A 315 -35.18 -0.91 -4.67
N GLU A 316 -35.58 -0.91 -5.95
CA GLU A 316 -34.94 -1.74 -6.96
C GLU A 316 -33.47 -1.35 -7.14
N GLY A 317 -32.57 -2.34 -7.10
CA GLY A 317 -31.11 -2.15 -7.13
C GLY A 317 -30.46 -1.89 -5.77
N TRP A 318 -31.23 -1.78 -4.68
CA TRP A 318 -30.71 -1.60 -3.33
C TRP A 318 -30.75 -2.92 -2.55
N SER A 319 -29.63 -3.26 -1.89
CA SER A 319 -29.60 -4.25 -0.81
C SER A 319 -29.48 -3.52 0.52
N THR A 320 -30.20 -3.99 1.54
CA THR A 320 -30.17 -3.40 2.88
C THR A 320 -30.02 -4.53 3.89
N GLU A 321 -29.12 -4.37 4.86
CA GLU A 321 -29.13 -5.20 6.07
C GLU A 321 -29.86 -4.44 7.19
N GLY A 322 -30.91 -5.05 7.74
CA GLY A 322 -31.77 -4.45 8.76
C GLY A 322 -33.02 -3.75 8.21
N SER A 323 -33.86 -3.24 9.12
CA SER A 323 -35.11 -2.55 8.76
C SER A 323 -34.81 -1.14 8.27
N VAL A 324 -35.09 -0.86 7.00
CA VAL A 324 -35.07 0.51 6.46
C VAL A 324 -36.47 1.09 6.48
N THR A 325 -36.65 2.24 7.14
CA THR A 325 -37.88 3.03 7.09
C THR A 325 -37.63 4.26 6.22
N LEU A 326 -38.33 4.36 5.09
CA LEU A 326 -38.33 5.56 4.27
C LEU A 326 -39.30 6.57 4.88
N ILE A 327 -38.79 7.73 5.28
CA ILE A 327 -39.60 8.83 5.78
C ILE A 327 -39.45 9.98 4.77
N ASP A 328 -40.57 10.50 4.28
CA ASP A 328 -40.57 11.69 3.42
C ASP A 328 -39.80 12.82 4.10
N ARG A 329 -38.89 13.46 3.38
CA ARG A 329 -38.09 14.60 3.89
C ARG A 329 -38.98 15.67 4.53
N ASN A 330 -40.17 15.90 3.96
CA ASN A 330 -41.12 16.91 4.43
C ASN A 330 -41.80 16.52 5.76
N LEU A 331 -41.73 15.24 6.16
CA LEU A 331 -42.21 14.76 7.47
C LEU A 331 -41.15 14.88 8.57
N VAL A 332 -39.85 14.85 8.21
CA VAL A 332 -38.72 14.92 9.17
C VAL A 332 -38.23 16.35 9.35
N PHE A 333 -38.19 17.12 8.25
CA PHE A 333 -37.74 18.50 8.23
C PHE A 333 -38.93 19.40 7.96
N THR A 334 -39.91 19.43 8.86
CA THR A 334 -40.77 20.59 8.93
C THR A 334 -39.89 21.75 9.39
N THR A 335 -39.50 22.62 8.45
CA THR A 335 -39.09 23.97 8.83
C THR A 335 -40.21 24.53 9.71
N PRO A 336 -39.94 24.97 10.95
CA PRO A 336 -40.95 25.66 11.72
C PRO A 336 -41.48 26.78 10.83
N ASP A 337 -42.79 26.83 10.63
CA ASP A 337 -43.43 27.98 10.02
C ASP A 337 -42.84 29.21 10.70
N SER A 338 -42.13 30.03 9.93
CA SER A 338 -41.71 31.35 10.38
C SER A 338 -43.00 32.16 10.49
N GLY A 339 -43.69 31.98 11.62
CA GLY A 339 -44.93 32.66 11.93
C GLY A 339 -44.72 34.15 11.87
N ASN A 340 -45.49 34.79 11.00
CA ASN A 340 -45.98 36.15 11.20
C ASN A 340 -47.19 36.10 12.14
#